data_AF-A0A2T4Z4L4-F1
#
_entry.id   AF-A0A2T4Z4L4-F1
#
_cell.length_a   1.000
_cell.length_b   1.000
_cell.length_c   1.000
_cell.angle_alpha   90.00
_cell.angle_beta   90.00
_cell.angle_gamma   90.00
#
_symmetry.space_group_name_H-M   'P 1'
#
loop_
_entity.id
_entity.type
_entity.pdbx_description
1 polymer ?
#
loop_
_entity_poly.entity_id
_entity_poly.type
_entity_poly.pdbx_seq_one_letter_code
_entity_poly.pdbx_strand_id
1 'polypeptide(L)'
;MIKAIKPKAFPLVVALLVVMLMAGLYISFLAPKEMELGISVDHAYASVDEMKKDAELIVEGTTLSQETIRYEGVLFTASTIKVEKVLNGELQQEEITVLETGGFDGKNHLTMEHNRVMDTSDRYILFLEKYEGSVVENDAYVITGAYQGRFKVNGDQLEPAEHVSKGLDNIDSKQELLTNIK
;
A
#
# COMPACT_ATOMS: atom_id res chain seq x y z
N MET A 1 7.45 17.21 -49.21
CA MET A 1 7.71 15.90 -49.85
C MET A 1 7.57 14.80 -48.81
N ILE A 2 6.48 14.04 -48.84
CA ILE A 2 6.29 12.87 -47.96
C ILE A 2 7.08 11.72 -48.59
N LYS A 3 8.10 11.22 -47.88
CA LYS A 3 8.94 10.09 -48.34
C LYS A 3 8.08 8.82 -48.29
N ALA A 4 7.71 8.28 -49.45
CA ALA A 4 6.96 7.03 -49.55
C ALA A 4 7.76 5.87 -48.92
N ILE A 5 7.14 5.20 -47.95
CA ILE A 5 7.69 3.99 -47.32
C ILE A 5 7.78 2.90 -48.41
N LYS A 6 8.95 2.27 -48.56
CA LYS A 6 9.17 1.22 -49.58
C LYS A 6 8.16 0.07 -49.39
N PRO A 7 7.58 -0.49 -50.47
CA PRO A 7 6.48 -1.48 -50.38
C PRO A 7 6.85 -2.78 -49.65
N LYS A 8 8.14 -3.11 -49.52
CA LYS A 8 8.64 -4.26 -48.73
C LYS A 8 8.75 -3.98 -47.23
N ALA A 9 8.72 -2.73 -46.79
CA ALA A 9 8.77 -2.35 -45.38
C ALA A 9 7.39 -2.48 -44.70
N PHE A 10 6.29 -2.36 -45.46
CA PHE A 10 4.93 -2.47 -44.92
C PHE A 10 4.62 -3.83 -44.27
N PRO A 11 4.83 -5.00 -44.92
CA PRO A 11 4.55 -6.29 -44.27
C PRO A 11 5.46 -6.57 -43.07
N LEU A 12 6.69 -6.06 -43.08
CA LEU A 12 7.61 -6.19 -41.95
C LEU A 12 7.14 -5.40 -40.72
N VAL A 13 6.62 -4.18 -40.93
CA VAL A 13 6.04 -3.35 -39.87
C VAL A 13 4.79 -4.01 -39.30
N VAL A 14 3.92 -4.56 -40.14
CA VAL A 14 2.72 -5.28 -39.69
C VAL A 14 3.08 -6.51 -38.87
N ALA A 15 4.06 -7.32 -39.32
CA ALA A 15 4.53 -8.49 -38.58
C ALA A 15 5.12 -8.10 -37.21
N LEU A 16 5.91 -7.01 -37.14
CA LEU A 16 6.46 -6.50 -35.88
C LEU A 16 5.35 -6.10 -34.90
N LEU A 17 4.31 -5.40 -35.38
CA LEU A 17 3.17 -4.99 -34.55
C LEU A 17 2.40 -6.19 -34.00
N VAL A 18 2.20 -7.24 -34.81
CA VAL A 18 1.56 -8.49 -34.36
C VAL A 18 2.40 -9.17 -33.28
N VAL A 19 3.72 -9.24 -33.43
CA VAL A 19 4.61 -9.80 -32.41
C VAL A 19 4.56 -8.99 -31.12
N MET A 20 4.57 -7.65 -31.20
CA MET A 20 4.43 -6.79 -30.02
C MET A 20 3.08 -6.98 -29.30
N LEU A 21 1.98 -7.11 -30.05
CA LEU A 21 0.66 -7.40 -29.48
C LEU A 21 0.62 -8.77 -28.80
N MET A 22 1.15 -9.81 -29.45
CA MET A 22 1.21 -11.16 -28.89
C MET A 22 2.10 -11.22 -27.64
N ALA A 23 3.23 -10.51 -27.64
CA ALA A 23 4.10 -10.39 -26.48
C ALA A 23 3.40 -9.66 -25.33
N GLY A 24 2.71 -8.56 -25.62
CA GLY A 24 1.92 -7.83 -24.61
C GLY A 24 0.82 -8.70 -23.98
N LEU A 25 0.09 -9.46 -24.80
CA LEU A 25 -0.91 -10.42 -24.32
C LEU A 25 -0.27 -11.50 -23.44
N TYR A 26 0.85 -12.09 -23.88
CA TYR A 26 1.54 -13.11 -23.10
C TYR A 26 2.05 -12.58 -21.75
N ILE A 27 2.63 -11.38 -21.73
CA ILE A 27 3.09 -10.72 -20.50
C ILE A 27 1.92 -10.47 -19.54
N SER A 28 0.73 -10.11 -20.04
CA SER A 28 -0.46 -9.89 -19.20
C SER A 28 -0.94 -11.14 -18.45
N PHE A 29 -0.67 -12.34 -18.98
CA PHE A 29 -0.99 -13.59 -18.29
C PHE A 29 0.01 -13.95 -17.17
N LEU A 30 1.23 -13.43 -17.24
CA LEU A 30 2.30 -13.68 -16.28
C LEU A 30 2.37 -12.59 -15.19
N ALA A 31 1.81 -11.41 -15.45
CA ALA A 31 1.77 -10.33 -14.48
C ALA A 31 0.98 -10.77 -13.22
N PRO A 32 1.50 -10.47 -12.02
CA PRO A 32 0.76 -10.66 -10.79
C PRO A 32 -0.61 -9.99 -10.86
N LYS A 33 -1.63 -10.68 -10.36
CA LYS A 33 -2.99 -10.14 -10.24
C LYS A 33 -3.30 -9.80 -8.81
N GLU A 34 -4.25 -8.90 -8.61
CA GLU A 34 -4.85 -8.66 -7.30
C GLU A 34 -5.93 -9.70 -7.04
N MET A 35 -5.90 -10.26 -5.82
CA MET A 35 -6.84 -11.25 -5.33
C MET A 35 -7.38 -10.77 -3.99
N GLU A 36 -8.68 -10.54 -3.97
CA GLU A 36 -9.36 -9.98 -2.82
C GLU A 36 -9.51 -11.02 -1.71
N LEU A 37 -9.05 -10.68 -0.51
CA LEU A 37 -9.35 -11.44 0.70
C LEU A 37 -10.81 -11.18 1.05
N GLY A 38 -11.59 -12.24 1.30
CA GLY A 38 -12.99 -12.13 1.73
C GLY A 38 -13.14 -11.68 3.18
N ILE A 39 -12.28 -10.77 3.64
CA ILE A 39 -12.18 -10.26 5.01
C ILE A 39 -12.64 -8.81 4.99
N SER A 40 -13.56 -8.45 5.88
CA SER A 40 -14.00 -7.07 6.08
C SER A 40 -13.29 -6.45 7.27
N VAL A 41 -13.14 -5.13 7.25
CA VAL A 41 -12.69 -4.39 8.43
C VAL A 41 -13.68 -4.53 9.59
N ASP A 42 -13.17 -4.62 10.82
CA ASP A 42 -14.01 -4.67 12.03
C ASP A 42 -14.58 -3.29 12.38
N HIS A 43 -13.80 -2.24 12.13
CA HIS A 43 -14.20 -0.85 12.36
C HIS A 43 -13.85 0.04 11.17
N ALA A 44 -14.85 0.79 10.69
CA ALA A 44 -14.70 1.78 9.62
C ALA A 44 -14.74 3.19 10.21
N TYR A 45 -13.71 3.98 9.95
CA TYR A 45 -13.54 5.33 10.50
C TYR A 45 -14.11 6.37 9.55
N ALA A 46 -14.91 7.30 10.07
CA ALA A 46 -15.53 8.36 9.28
C ALA A 46 -14.63 9.60 9.11
N SER A 47 -13.62 9.77 9.96
CA SER A 47 -12.74 10.95 9.97
C SER A 47 -11.39 10.68 10.63
N VAL A 48 -10.41 11.56 10.37
CA VAL A 48 -9.10 11.52 11.04
C VAL A 48 -9.22 11.70 12.54
N ASP A 49 -10.13 12.56 13.01
CA ASP A 49 -10.35 12.80 14.43
C ASP A 49 -10.82 11.55 15.19
N GLU A 50 -11.63 10.72 14.53
CA GLU A 50 -12.07 9.44 15.08
C GLU A 50 -10.91 8.46 15.11
N MET A 51 -10.20 8.29 13.99
CA MET A 51 -9.06 7.38 13.87
C MET A 51 -7.90 7.73 14.80
N LYS A 52 -7.64 9.03 15.02
CA LYS A 52 -6.64 9.53 15.95
C LYS A 52 -6.89 9.08 17.39
N LYS A 53 -8.16 8.91 17.80
CA LYS A 53 -8.49 8.51 19.18
C LYS A 53 -8.07 7.09 19.49
N ASP A 54 -8.10 6.23 18.47
CA ASP A 54 -7.80 4.81 18.60
C ASP A 54 -6.33 4.51 18.24
N ALA A 55 -5.67 5.41 17.51
CA ALA A 55 -4.24 5.32 17.23
C ALA A 55 -3.38 5.66 18.48
N GLU A 56 -2.59 4.68 18.92
CA GLU A 56 -1.58 4.85 19.98
C GLU A 56 -0.34 5.60 19.50
N LEU A 57 0.01 5.46 18.22
CA LEU A 57 1.19 6.04 17.61
C LEU A 57 0.83 6.57 16.22
N ILE A 58 1.26 7.77 15.88
CA ILE A 58 1.17 8.30 14.51
C ILE A 58 2.56 8.68 14.07
N VAL A 59 3.03 8.10 12.97
CA VAL A 59 4.38 8.32 12.44
C VAL A 59 4.35 8.66 10.96
N GLU A 60 5.37 9.39 10.53
CA GLU A 60 5.78 9.47 9.15
C GLU A 60 7.07 8.67 8.98
N GLY A 61 7.12 7.79 7.98
CA GLY A 61 8.26 6.92 7.76
C GLY A 61 8.29 6.26 6.39
N THR A 62 9.43 5.65 6.08
CA THR A 62 9.69 5.00 4.79
C THR A 62 9.82 3.48 5.01
N THR A 63 9.17 2.69 4.15
CA THR A 63 9.23 1.23 4.18
C THR A 63 10.60 0.75 3.68
N LEU A 64 11.41 0.15 4.54
CA LEU A 64 12.74 -0.34 4.18
C LEU A 64 12.70 -1.73 3.54
N SER A 65 11.98 -2.64 4.18
CA SER A 65 11.93 -4.06 3.82
C SER A 65 10.61 -4.67 4.23
N GLN A 66 10.28 -5.80 3.61
CA GLN A 66 9.06 -6.53 3.90
C GLN A 66 9.32 -8.04 3.90
N GLU A 67 8.59 -8.74 4.76
CA GLU A 67 8.54 -10.19 4.80
C GLU A 67 7.08 -10.63 4.76
N THR A 68 6.79 -11.62 3.91
CA THR A 68 5.47 -12.24 3.84
C THR A 68 5.42 -13.46 4.75
N ILE A 69 4.47 -13.46 5.67
CA ILE A 69 4.27 -14.49 6.70
C ILE A 69 2.95 -15.21 6.42
N ARG A 70 2.97 -16.54 6.41
CA ARG A 70 1.75 -17.35 6.36
C ARG A 70 1.41 -17.85 7.75
N TYR A 71 0.28 -17.44 8.28
CA TYR A 71 -0.19 -17.83 9.61
C TYR A 71 -1.66 -18.28 9.53
N GLU A 72 -1.94 -19.50 10.00
CA GLU A 72 -3.28 -20.12 9.99
C GLU A 72 -4.03 -20.03 8.63
N GLY A 73 -3.28 -20.09 7.52
CA GLY A 73 -3.83 -20.03 6.17
C GLY A 73 -4.05 -18.63 5.61
N VAL A 74 -3.90 -17.59 6.44
CA VAL A 74 -3.92 -16.17 6.04
C VAL A 74 -2.50 -15.70 5.76
N LEU A 75 -2.37 -14.78 4.80
CA LEU A 75 -1.09 -14.16 4.45
C LEU A 75 -1.03 -12.79 5.11
N PHE A 76 0.10 -12.50 5.74
CA PHE A 76 0.41 -11.21 6.35
C PHE A 76 1.72 -10.69 5.78
N THR A 77 1.91 -9.38 5.83
CA THR A 77 3.18 -8.73 5.48
C THR A 77 3.67 -7.94 6.66
N ALA A 78 4.86 -8.30 7.17
CA ALA A 78 5.57 -7.53 8.17
C ALA A 78 6.52 -6.57 7.45
N SER A 79 6.29 -5.26 7.63
CA SER A 79 7.05 -4.19 7.01
C SER A 79 7.94 -3.51 8.05
N THR A 80 9.23 -3.39 7.78
CA THR A 80 10.14 -2.56 8.59
C THR A 80 10.04 -1.12 8.12
N ILE A 81 9.57 -0.24 8.99
CA ILE A 81 9.40 1.18 8.71
C ILE A 81 10.50 1.96 9.42
N LYS A 82 11.29 2.72 8.66
CA LYS A 82 12.18 3.73 9.21
C LYS A 82 11.37 4.97 9.55
N VAL A 83 11.30 5.30 10.82
CA VAL A 83 10.57 6.45 11.33
C VAL A 83 11.37 7.72 11.09
N GLU A 84 10.81 8.64 10.33
CA GLU A 84 11.39 9.96 10.06
C GLU A 84 10.87 11.00 11.03
N LYS A 85 9.60 10.86 11.44
CA LYS A 85 8.96 11.78 12.38
C LYS A 85 7.85 11.10 13.16
N VAL A 86 7.83 11.33 14.47
CA VAL A 86 6.68 11.02 15.33
C VAL A 86 5.73 12.21 15.33
N LEU A 87 4.46 11.97 14.98
CA LEU A 87 3.41 12.98 14.88
C LEU A 87 2.48 12.96 16.11
N ASN A 88 2.28 11.78 16.70
CA ASN A 88 1.55 11.58 17.95
C ASN A 88 2.07 10.32 18.67
N GLY A 89 2.03 10.30 20.00
CA GLY A 89 2.54 9.19 20.80
C GLY A 89 4.04 9.31 21.14
N GLU A 90 4.57 8.29 21.79
CA GLU A 90 5.99 8.21 22.19
C GLU A 90 6.65 7.00 21.53
N LEU A 91 7.81 7.22 20.92
CA LEU A 91 8.60 6.17 20.30
C LEU A 91 10.09 6.44 20.53
N GLN A 92 10.83 5.43 20.96
CA GLN A 92 12.27 5.52 21.22
C GLN A 92 13.12 4.92 20.10
N GLN A 93 12.54 4.05 19.29
CA GLN A 93 13.21 3.33 18.21
C GLN A 93 13.16 4.14 16.91
N GLU A 94 14.21 4.04 16.09
CA GLU A 94 14.24 4.63 14.75
C GLU A 94 13.51 3.76 13.71
N GLU A 95 13.29 2.48 14.01
CA GLU A 95 12.62 1.52 13.15
C GLU A 95 11.56 0.76 13.94
N ILE A 96 10.42 0.53 13.28
CA ILE A 96 9.31 -0.25 13.82
C ILE A 96 8.85 -1.31 12.83
N THR A 97 8.22 -2.37 13.33
CA THR A 97 7.54 -3.36 12.49
C THR A 97 6.06 -3.03 12.40
N VAL A 98 5.53 -2.95 11.18
CA VAL A 98 4.10 -2.78 10.91
C VAL A 98 3.58 -4.01 10.19
N LEU A 99 2.56 -4.65 10.75
CA LEU A 99 1.93 -5.85 10.22
C LEU A 99 0.66 -5.48 9.46
N GLU A 100 0.57 -5.91 8.20
CA GLU A 100 -0.61 -5.77 7.35
C GLU A 100 -1.18 -7.15 6.99
N THR A 101 -2.52 -7.25 6.88
CA THR A 101 -3.16 -8.44 6.31
C THR A 101 -3.08 -8.36 4.78
N GLY A 102 -2.65 -9.46 4.14
CA GLY A 102 -2.36 -9.51 2.71
C GLY A 102 -0.86 -9.68 2.42
N GLY A 103 -0.48 -9.48 1.16
CA GLY A 103 0.92 -9.62 0.72
C GLY A 103 1.06 -10.28 -0.63
N PHE A 104 2.26 -10.77 -0.94
CA PHE A 104 2.54 -11.44 -2.22
C PHE A 104 2.79 -12.93 -2.00
N ASP A 105 1.97 -13.80 -2.61
CA ASP A 105 2.10 -15.26 -2.43
C ASP A 105 3.11 -15.93 -3.37
N GLY A 106 3.91 -15.13 -4.10
CA GLY A 106 4.80 -15.59 -5.16
C GLY A 106 4.17 -15.56 -6.56
N LYS A 107 2.86 -15.31 -6.65
CA LYS A 107 2.12 -15.24 -7.92
C LYS A 107 1.18 -14.05 -8.00
N ASN A 108 0.45 -13.74 -6.93
CA ASN A 108 -0.59 -12.73 -6.87
C ASN A 108 -0.40 -11.83 -5.64
N HIS A 109 -0.91 -10.61 -5.73
CA HIS A 109 -1.07 -9.73 -4.58
C HIS A 109 -2.41 -10.03 -3.92
N LEU A 110 -2.38 -10.39 -2.64
CA LEU A 110 -3.57 -10.52 -1.82
C LEU A 110 -3.89 -9.16 -1.22
N THR A 111 -5.08 -8.67 -1.51
CA THR A 111 -5.58 -7.34 -1.15
C THR A 111 -6.71 -7.45 -0.13
N MET A 112 -6.97 -6.34 0.56
CA MET A 112 -8.15 -6.18 1.40
C MET A 112 -8.86 -4.89 1.02
N GLU A 113 -10.13 -5.01 0.66
CA GLU A 113 -10.96 -4.01 0.00
C GLU A 113 -10.22 -3.28 -1.12
N HIS A 114 -9.57 -4.04 -2.01
CA HIS A 114 -8.73 -3.55 -3.11
C HIS A 114 -7.43 -2.84 -2.70
N ASN A 115 -7.12 -2.78 -1.40
CA ASN A 115 -5.87 -2.20 -0.92
C ASN A 115 -4.78 -3.27 -0.85
N ARG A 116 -3.70 -3.06 -1.59
CA ARG A 116 -2.44 -3.79 -1.42
C ARG A 116 -1.75 -3.33 -0.12
N VAL A 117 -0.90 -4.19 0.42
CA VAL A 117 0.06 -3.83 1.49
C VAL A 117 1.01 -2.72 1.02
N MET A 118 1.71 -2.05 1.93
CA MET A 118 2.70 -1.01 1.60
C MET A 118 3.72 -1.53 0.56
N ASP A 119 4.29 -0.63 -0.24
CA ASP A 119 5.40 -0.96 -1.12
C ASP A 119 6.73 -0.54 -0.46
N THR A 120 7.80 -1.30 -0.72
CA THR A 120 9.15 -0.93 -0.28
C THR A 120 9.61 0.38 -0.94
N SER A 121 10.40 1.18 -0.22
CA SER A 121 10.90 2.52 -0.62
C SER A 121 9.86 3.62 -0.69
N ASP A 122 8.58 3.31 -0.52
CA ASP A 122 7.54 4.32 -0.41
C ASP A 122 7.48 4.89 1.01
N ARG A 123 7.00 6.13 1.08
CA ARG A 123 6.84 6.89 2.33
C ARG A 123 5.37 7.02 2.69
N TYR A 124 5.08 6.91 3.98
CA TYR A 124 3.72 6.88 4.50
C TYR A 124 3.59 7.72 5.77
N ILE A 125 2.39 8.26 5.99
CA ILE A 125 1.90 8.62 7.32
C ILE A 125 0.99 7.49 7.78
N LEU A 126 1.30 6.93 8.96
CA LEU A 126 0.65 5.75 9.51
C LEU A 126 0.04 6.07 10.87
N PHE A 127 -1.24 5.75 11.01
CA PHE A 127 -1.96 5.68 12.28
C PHE A 127 -1.85 4.23 12.75
N LEU A 128 -1.30 4.03 13.94
CA LEU A 128 -0.85 2.73 14.42
C LEU A 128 -1.40 2.43 15.81
N GLU A 129 -1.77 1.18 16.01
CA GLU A 129 -2.13 0.56 17.28
C GLU A 129 -1.19 -0.62 17.53
N LYS A 130 -0.92 -0.96 18.80
CA LYS A 130 -0.02 -2.08 19.09
C LYS A 130 -0.64 -3.39 18.62
N TYR A 131 0.18 -4.22 18.00
CA TYR A 131 -0.25 -5.55 17.63
C TYR A 131 -0.30 -6.45 18.87
N GLU A 132 -1.44 -7.08 19.10
CA GLU A 132 -1.59 -8.17 20.06
C GLU A 132 -1.93 -9.47 19.31
N GLY A 133 -1.00 -10.42 19.30
CA GLY A 133 -1.22 -11.73 18.69
C GLY A 133 0.06 -12.53 18.48
N SER A 134 -0.02 -13.59 17.68
CA SER A 134 1.06 -14.58 17.52
C SER A 134 1.60 -14.68 16.09
N VAL A 135 1.23 -13.76 15.19
CA VAL A 135 1.74 -13.74 13.81
C VAL A 135 3.23 -13.37 13.78
N VAL A 136 3.66 -12.48 14.68
CA VAL A 136 5.06 -12.07 14.86
C VAL A 136 5.47 -12.26 16.31
N GLU A 137 6.74 -12.61 16.55
CA GLU A 137 7.27 -12.86 17.90
C GLU A 137 7.72 -11.57 18.62
N ASN A 138 8.09 -10.54 17.86
CA ASN A 138 8.57 -9.26 18.38
C ASN A 138 7.45 -8.22 18.42
N ASP A 139 7.66 -7.15 19.19
CA ASP A 139 6.79 -5.99 19.23
C ASP A 139 6.56 -5.45 17.80
N ALA A 140 5.28 -5.27 17.47
CA ALA A 140 4.84 -4.75 16.19
C ALA A 140 3.61 -3.86 16.37
N TYR A 141 3.29 -3.13 15.32
CA TYR A 141 2.09 -2.34 15.20
C TYR A 141 1.22 -2.89 14.08
N VAL A 142 -0.07 -2.61 14.12
CA VAL A 142 -0.97 -2.71 12.97
C VAL A 142 -1.48 -1.32 12.64
N ILE A 143 -1.93 -1.14 11.40
CA ILE A 143 -2.51 0.12 10.95
C ILE A 143 -3.94 0.20 11.50
N THR A 144 -4.26 1.32 12.16
CA THR A 144 -5.60 1.59 12.70
C THR A 144 -6.63 1.54 11.57
N GLY A 145 -7.68 0.72 11.74
CA GLY A 145 -8.66 0.51 10.68
C GLY A 145 -8.12 -0.27 9.48
N ALA A 146 -7.07 -1.06 9.72
CA ALA A 146 -6.41 -2.00 8.82
C ALA A 146 -5.70 -1.39 7.60
N TYR A 147 -6.38 -0.73 6.67
CA TYR A 147 -5.74 0.06 5.61
C TYR A 147 -6.09 1.54 5.70
N GLN A 148 -7.13 1.90 6.46
CA GLN A 148 -7.69 3.26 6.52
C GLN A 148 -6.70 4.27 7.11
N GLY A 149 -5.89 3.84 8.09
CA GLY A 149 -4.86 4.65 8.75
C GLY A 149 -3.58 4.88 7.96
N ARG A 150 -3.56 4.54 6.67
CA ARG A 150 -2.39 4.66 5.81
C ARG A 150 -2.60 5.72 4.74
N PHE A 151 -1.70 6.70 4.72
CA PHE A 151 -1.64 7.74 3.69
C PHE A 151 -0.27 7.69 3.03
N LYS A 152 -0.20 7.35 1.74
CA LYS A 152 1.06 7.41 0.98
C LYS A 152 1.43 8.87 0.73
N VAL A 153 2.71 9.20 0.89
CA VAL A 153 3.22 10.57 0.85
C VAL A 153 4.01 10.80 -0.43
N ASN A 154 3.54 11.71 -1.27
CA ASN A 154 4.19 12.15 -2.50
C ASN A 154 4.49 13.64 -2.42
N GLY A 155 5.58 14.00 -1.72
CA GLY A 155 5.90 15.39 -1.41
C GLY A 155 4.91 15.97 -0.40
N ASP A 156 4.11 16.96 -0.84
CA ASP A 156 3.04 17.55 -0.04
C ASP A 156 1.67 16.89 -0.29
N GLN A 157 1.56 16.05 -1.31
CA GLN A 157 0.33 15.31 -1.63
C GLN A 157 0.24 14.02 -0.83
N LEU A 158 -0.98 13.64 -0.50
CA LEU A 158 -1.32 12.38 0.11
C LEU A 158 -2.23 11.56 -0.80
N GLU A 159 -2.01 10.26 -0.79
CA GLU A 159 -2.88 9.26 -1.41
C GLU A 159 -3.46 8.39 -0.27
N PRO A 160 -4.75 8.57 0.09
CA PRO A 160 -5.42 7.69 1.03
C PRO A 160 -5.62 6.30 0.42
N ALA A 161 -5.90 5.32 1.28
CA ALA A 161 -6.32 4.00 0.83
C ALA A 161 -7.68 4.04 0.09
N GLU A 162 -7.93 3.06 -0.77
CA GLU A 162 -9.20 2.91 -1.49
C GLU A 162 -10.32 2.46 -0.54
N HIS A 163 -11.58 2.73 -0.93
CA HIS A 163 -12.79 2.34 -0.18
C HIS A 163 -12.85 2.83 1.28
N VAL A 164 -12.14 3.92 1.59
CA VAL A 164 -12.28 4.62 2.87
C VAL A 164 -13.51 5.53 2.88
N SER A 165 -13.90 6.01 4.06
CA SER A 165 -14.99 6.98 4.17
C SER A 165 -14.64 8.31 3.49
N LYS A 166 -15.66 9.08 3.07
CA LYS A 166 -15.45 10.40 2.44
C LYS A 166 -14.64 11.39 3.28
N GLY A 167 -14.67 11.27 4.61
CA GLY A 167 -13.89 12.14 5.48
C GLY A 167 -12.39 11.83 5.43
N LEU A 168 -12.00 10.65 4.96
CA LEU A 168 -10.61 10.23 4.78
C LEU A 168 -10.18 10.37 3.30
N ASP A 169 -11.07 10.03 2.37
CA ASP A 169 -10.81 10.05 0.91
C ASP A 169 -10.51 11.45 0.37
N ASN A 170 -11.07 12.49 1.00
CA ASN A 170 -10.85 13.87 0.58
C ASN A 170 -9.55 14.50 1.11
N ILE A 171 -8.76 13.78 1.92
CA ILE A 171 -7.52 14.30 2.49
C ILE A 171 -6.39 14.08 1.50
N ASP A 172 -6.17 15.07 0.64
CA ASP A 172 -5.19 15.00 -0.45
C ASP A 172 -3.87 15.73 -0.15
N SER A 173 -3.78 16.39 1.02
CA SER A 173 -2.60 17.19 1.39
C SER A 173 -2.08 16.88 2.78
N LYS A 174 -0.74 16.85 2.89
CA LYS A 174 -0.05 16.62 4.15
C LYS A 174 -0.39 17.67 5.19
N GLN A 175 -0.54 18.93 4.78
CA GLN A 175 -0.87 20.02 5.69
C GLN A 175 -2.26 19.86 6.32
N GLU A 176 -3.24 19.43 5.54
CA GLU A 176 -4.59 19.15 6.03
C GLU A 176 -4.57 18.00 7.05
N LEU A 177 -3.94 16.88 6.71
CA LEU A 177 -3.83 15.74 7.63
C LEU A 177 -3.17 16.14 8.95
N LEU A 178 -2.04 16.87 8.87
CA LEU A 178 -1.32 17.35 10.05
C LEU A 178 -2.11 18.36 10.90
N THR A 179 -3.09 19.05 10.32
CA THR A 179 -3.98 19.96 11.06
C THR A 179 -5.01 19.18 11.87
N ASN A 180 -5.54 18.09 11.31
CA ASN A 180 -6.46 17.18 12.02
C ASN A 180 -5.74 16.31 13.07
N ILE A 181 -4.42 16.07 12.90
CA ILE A 181 -3.63 15.33 13.91
C ILE A 181 -3.33 16.17 15.16
N LYS A 182 -3.31 17.50 15.09
CA LYS A 182 -3.00 18.36 16.26
C LYS A 182 -4.21 18.49 17.17
#